data_AF-A0A1V5PVU1-F1
#
_entry.id   AF-A0A1V5PVU1-F1
#
_cell.length_a   1.000
_cell.length_b   1.000
_cell.length_c   1.000
_cell.angle_alpha   90.00
_cell.angle_beta   90.00
_cell.angle_gamma   90.00
#
_symmetry.space_group_name_H-M   'P 1'
#
loop_
_entity.id
_entity.type
_entity.pdbx_description
1 polymer ?
#
loop_
_entity_poly.entity_id
_entity_poly.type
_entity_poly.pdbx_seq_one_letter_code
_entity_poly.pdbx_strand_id
1 'polypeptide(L)' 'MSPEAGQLWFRVAIFITLTSLALLFFQQPGTAEFVVTVLALGVGIIMIALIAIIARKSQ' A
#
# COMPACT_ATOMS: atom_id res chain seq x y z
N MET A 1 5.26 -16.89 8.67
CA MET A 1 5.13 -16.41 7.28
C MET A 1 6.31 -16.96 6.53
N SER A 2 6.12 -17.64 5.38
CA SER A 2 7.30 -18.01 4.60
C SER A 2 7.96 -16.73 4.07
N PRO A 3 9.29 -16.65 3.99
CA PRO A 3 9.99 -15.46 3.50
C PRO A 3 9.50 -15.01 2.11
N GLU A 4 9.13 -15.97 1.26
CA GLU A 4 8.65 -15.75 -0.11
C GLU A 4 7.28 -15.05 -0.11
N ALA A 5 6.36 -15.50 0.75
CA ALA A 5 5.05 -14.86 0.89
C ALA A 5 5.20 -13.41 1.37
N GLY A 6 6.15 -13.13 2.26
CA GLY A 6 6.42 -11.75 2.70
C GLY A 6 6.98 -10.83 1.65
N GLN A 7 7.92 -11.31 0.85
CA GLN A 7 8.41 -10.52 -0.27
C GLN A 7 7.32 -10.25 -1.31
N LEU A 8 6.47 -11.25 -1.61
CA LEU A 8 5.36 -11.09 -2.54
C LEU A 8 4.39 -10.00 -2.06
N TRP A 9 3.87 -10.14 -0.83
CA TRP A 9 2.91 -9.18 -0.29
C TRP A 9 3.50 -7.79 -0.09
N PHE A 10 4.80 -7.68 0.22
CA PHE A 10 5.47 -6.40 0.31
C PHE A 10 5.53 -5.70 -1.05
N ARG A 11 5.88 -6.43 -2.12
CA ARG A 11 5.90 -5.89 -3.49
C ARG A 11 4.51 -5.42 -3.93
N VAL A 12 3.47 -6.18 -3.61
CA VAL A 12 2.08 -5.80 -3.89
C VAL A 12 1.70 -4.52 -3.13
N ALA A 13 2.01 -4.44 -1.84
CA ALA A 13 1.72 -3.28 -1.02
C ALA A 13 2.44 -2.02 -1.52
N ILE A 14 3.71 -2.13 -1.93
CA ILE A 14 4.47 -1.06 -2.56
C ILE A 14 3.83 -0.63 -3.89
N PHE A 15 3.46 -1.58 -4.74
CA PHE A 15 2.82 -1.29 -6.03
C PHE A 15 1.51 -0.50 -5.84
N ILE A 16 0.64 -0.96 -4.95
CA ILE A 16 -0.63 -0.27 -4.63
C ILE A 16 -0.36 1.15 -4.12
N THR A 17 0.59 1.29 -3.19
CA THR A 17 0.95 2.58 -2.59
C THR A 17 1.46 3.56 -3.63
N LEU A 18 2.45 3.16 -4.44
CA LEU A 18 3.06 4.04 -5.44
C LEU A 18 2.08 4.41 -6.55
N THR A 19 1.29 3.44 -7.03
CA THR A 19 0.29 3.69 -8.07
C THR A 19 -0.81 4.62 -7.58
N SER A 20 -1.32 4.38 -6.36
CA SER A 20 -2.34 5.26 -5.78
C SER A 20 -1.79 6.67 -5.55
N LEU A 21 -0.56 6.79 -5.03
CA LEU A 21 0.11 8.07 -4.85
C LEU A 21 0.25 8.83 -6.17
N ALA A 22 0.66 8.14 -7.24
CA ALA A 22 0.77 8.75 -8.57
C ALA A 22 -0.60 9.20 -9.09
N LEU A 23 -1.64 8.37 -8.98
CA LEU A 23 -2.98 8.67 -9.46
C LEU A 23 -3.62 9.90 -8.77
N LEU A 24 -3.33 10.12 -7.49
CA LEU A 24 -3.87 11.27 -6.76
C LEU A 24 -3.52 12.63 -7.39
N PHE A 25 -2.38 12.73 -8.09
CA PHE A 25 -2.00 13.97 -8.78
C PHE A 25 -2.79 14.23 -10.08
N PHE A 26 -3.44 13.20 -10.62
CA PHE A 26 -4.22 13.30 -11.87
C PHE A 26 -5.73 13.36 -11.63
N GLN A 27 -6.19 13.04 -10.41
CA GLN A 27 -7.60 13.00 -10.05
C GLN A 27 -8.11 14.33 -9.52
N GLN A 28 -9.33 14.68 -9.89
CA GLN A 28 -9.99 15.88 -9.39
C GLN A 28 -10.51 15.65 -7.95
N PRO A 29 -10.15 16.54 -7.00
CA PRO A 29 -10.70 16.49 -5.65
C PRO A 29 -12.23 16.58 -5.65
N GLY A 30 -12.87 15.87 -4.72
CA GLY A 30 -14.34 15.84 -4.59
C GLY A 30 -15.05 14.78 -5.43
N THR A 31 -14.30 13.96 -6.18
CA THR A 31 -14.85 12.82 -6.91
C THR A 31 -14.77 11.53 -6.09
N ALA A 32 -15.65 10.57 -6.38
CA ALA A 32 -15.60 9.24 -5.77
C ALA A 32 -14.25 8.54 -6.06
N GLU A 33 -13.70 8.74 -7.26
CA GLU A 33 -12.41 8.19 -7.67
C GLU A 33 -11.27 8.67 -6.77
N PHE A 34 -11.24 9.98 -6.46
CA PHE A 34 -10.25 10.55 -5.54
C PHE A 34 -10.34 9.92 -4.15
N VAL A 35 -11.56 9.79 -3.60
CA VAL A 35 -11.77 9.21 -2.26
C VAL A 35 -11.29 7.76 -2.21
N VAL A 36 -11.67 6.96 -3.21
CA VAL A 36 -11.24 5.54 -3.28
C VAL A 36 -9.73 5.44 -3.41
N THR A 37 -9.09 6.31 -4.18
CA THR A 37 -7.63 6.30 -4.36
C THR A 37 -6.91 6.72 -3.08
N VAL A 38 -7.44 7.69 -2.32
CA VAL A 38 -6.91 8.03 -0.99
C VAL A 38 -7.02 6.84 -0.03
N LEU A 39 -8.16 6.15 -0.01
CA LEU A 39 -8.35 4.96 0.82
C LEU A 39 -7.39 3.83 0.42
N ALA A 40 -7.23 3.59 -0.88
CA ALA A 40 -6.30 2.58 -1.41
C ALA A 40 -4.85 2.90 -1.03
N LEU A 41 -4.44 4.17 -1.11
CA LEU A 41 -3.14 4.63 -0.62
C LEU A 41 -2.97 4.34 0.87
N GLY A 42 -3.98 4.63 1.69
CA GLY A 42 -3.99 4.33 3.12
C GLY A 42 -3.82 2.83 3.40
N VAL A 43 -4.56 1.98 2.68
CA VAL A 43 -4.43 0.51 2.80
C VAL A 43 -3.02 0.05 2.43
N GLY A 44 -2.45 0.56 1.34
CA GLY A 44 -1.08 0.23 0.92
C GLY A 44 -0.04 0.56 2.00
N ILE A 45 -0.13 1.76 2.59
CA ILE A 45 0.75 2.20 3.69
C ILE A 45 0.60 1.29 4.92
N ILE A 46 -0.64 0.96 5.31
CA ILE A 46 -0.92 0.06 6.44
C ILE A 46 -0.32 -1.32 6.17
N MET A 47 -0.48 -1.87 4.97
CA MET A 47 0.11 -3.17 4.61
C MET A 47 1.64 -3.15 4.71
N ILE A 48 2.30 -2.11 4.18
CA ILE A 48 3.76 -1.94 4.29
C ILE A 48 4.18 -1.91 5.76
N ALA A 49 3.50 -1.12 6.59
CA ALA A 49 3.80 -1.00 8.01
C ALA A 49 3.64 -2.33 8.75
N LEU A 50 2.54 -3.06 8.51
CA LEU A 50 2.29 -4.36 9.12
C LEU A 50 3.36 -5.38 8.72
N ILE A 51 3.72 -5.46 7.43
CA ILE A 51 4.76 -6.38 6.96
C ILE A 51 6.11 -6.02 7.58
N ALA A 52 6.45 -4.74 7.65
CA ALA A 52 7.69 -4.28 8.28
C ALA A 52 7.75 -4.62 9.78
N ILE A 53 6.64 -4.44 10.52
CA ILE A 53 6.54 -4.79 11.93
C ILE A 53 6.69 -6.31 12.13
N ILE A 54 5.99 -7.11 11.32
CA ILE A 54 6.05 -8.58 11.39
C ILE A 54 7.47 -9.06 11.06
N ALA A 55 8.08 -8.54 10.00
CA ALA A 55 9.43 -8.88 9.61
C ALA A 55 10.43 -8.54 10.73
N ARG A 56 10.32 -7.35 11.33
CA ARG A 56 11.18 -6.92 12.45
C ARG A 56 11.03 -7.79 13.69
N LYS A 57 9.81 -8.25 14.00
CA LYS A 57 9.56 -9.15 15.15
C LYS A 57 9.93 -10.61 14.88
N SER A 58 10.12 -10.97 13.61
CA SER A 58 10.50 -12.32 13.19
C SER A 58 12.02 -12.49 13.05
N GLN A 59 12.80 -11.42 13.20
CA GLN A 59 14.26 -11.47 13.39
C GLN A 59 14.58 -11.61 14.88
#